data_AF-A0A9W8V7N9-F1
#
_entry.id   AF-A0A9W8V7N9-F1
#
_cell.length_a   1.000
_cell.length_b   1.000
_cell.length_c   1.000
_cell.angle_alpha   90.00
_cell.angle_beta   90.00
_cell.angle_gamma   90.00
#
_symmetry.space_group_name_H-M   'P 1'
#
loop_
_entity.id
_entity.type
_entity.pdbx_description
1 polymer ?
#
loop_
_entity_poly.entity_id
_entity_poly.type
_entity_poly.pdbx_seq_one_letter_code
_entity_poly.pdbx_strand_id
1 'polypeptide(L)'
;MPRRPGHRPMTFTGCWTCKSRKIRCDKRPIACENCEKRGIECAGYGIRLQWISDSLGQAEPMAKNQGRIRLKLGALFSIRK
;
A
#
# COMPACT_ATOMS: atom_id res chain seq x y z
N MET A 1 5.03 -31.16 2.17
CA MET A 1 4.74 -29.86 2.83
C MET A 1 4.55 -28.81 1.73
N PRO A 2 3.39 -28.14 1.60
CA PRO A 2 3.22 -27.10 0.58
C PRO A 2 4.16 -25.93 0.88
N ARG A 3 4.98 -25.54 -0.10
CA ARG A 3 5.92 -24.42 0.03
C ARG A 3 5.11 -23.15 0.33
N ARG A 4 5.47 -22.42 1.40
CA ARG A 4 4.87 -21.11 1.73
C ARG A 4 5.00 -20.19 0.50
N PRO A 5 3.92 -19.56 0.03
CA PRO A 5 4.01 -18.61 -1.07
C PRO A 5 4.94 -17.46 -0.68
N GLY A 6 6.09 -17.35 -1.36
CA GLY A 6 7.00 -16.23 -1.19
C GLY A 6 6.32 -14.92 -1.57
N HIS A 7 6.71 -13.82 -0.93
CA HIS A 7 6.20 -12.49 -1.25
C HIS A 7 6.65 -12.09 -2.66
N ARG A 8 5.79 -12.30 -3.66
CA ARG A 8 6.05 -11.88 -5.03
C ARG A 8 6.03 -10.35 -5.07
N PRO A 9 7.09 -9.68 -5.55
CA PRO A 9 7.11 -8.23 -5.62
C PRO A 9 5.96 -7.75 -6.51
N MET A 10 5.15 -6.87 -5.94
CA MET A 10 4.02 -6.25 -6.63
C MET A 10 4.54 -5.14 -7.53
N THR A 11 4.11 -5.12 -8.79
CA THR A 11 4.47 -4.02 -9.70
C THR A 11 3.70 -2.76 -9.29
N PHE A 12 4.41 -1.66 -9.05
CA PHE A 12 3.82 -0.42 -8.51
C PHE A 12 2.90 0.31 -9.52
N THR A 13 2.87 -0.10 -10.80
CA THR A 13 2.10 0.57 -11.86
C THR A 13 0.61 0.20 -11.91
N GLY A 14 0.06 -0.52 -10.92
CA GLY A 14 -1.35 -0.95 -10.95
C GLY A 14 -2.34 0.16 -10.60
N CYS A 15 -3.60 0.03 -11.05
CA CYS A 15 -4.67 0.94 -10.63
C CYS A 15 -4.91 0.83 -9.10
N TRP A 16 -5.46 1.90 -8.50
CA TRP A 16 -5.70 1.93 -7.05
C TRP A 16 -6.62 0.81 -6.58
N THR A 17 -7.62 0.45 -7.37
CA THR A 17 -8.54 -0.64 -7.07
C THR A 17 -7.81 -1.99 -6.94
N CYS A 18 -6.86 -2.29 -7.84
CA CYS A 18 -6.05 -3.50 -7.77
C CYS A 18 -5.01 -3.45 -6.64
N LYS A 19 -4.44 -2.27 -6.35
CA LYS A 19 -3.51 -2.09 -5.21
C LYS A 19 -4.19 -2.38 -3.88
N SER A 20 -5.36 -1.77 -3.64
CA SER A 20 -6.16 -2.02 -2.42
C SER A 20 -6.53 -3.49 -2.26
N ARG A 21 -6.78 -4.17 -3.38
CA ARG A 21 -7.13 -5.60 -3.41
C ARG A 21 -5.91 -6.54 -3.41
N LYS A 22 -4.68 -6.01 -3.45
CA LYS A 22 -3.42 -6.77 -3.49
C LYS A 22 -3.38 -7.83 -4.61
N ILE A 23 -3.91 -7.49 -5.77
CA ILE A 23 -3.94 -8.34 -6.97
C ILE A 23 -3.17 -7.71 -8.14
N ARG A 24 -2.66 -8.53 -9.05
CA ARG A 24 -2.00 -8.04 -10.27
C ARG A 24 -2.99 -7.21 -11.11
N CYS A 25 -2.50 -6.14 -11.70
CA CYS A 25 -3.27 -5.24 -12.57
C CYS A 25 -2.73 -5.30 -14.00
N ASP A 26 -3.63 -5.36 -14.97
CA ASP A 26 -3.32 -5.52 -16.40
C ASP A 26 -3.03 -4.20 -17.14
N LYS A 27 -3.12 -3.05 -16.45
CA LYS A 27 -2.76 -1.70 -16.95
C LYS A 27 -3.33 -1.32 -18.33
N ARG A 28 -4.60 -1.63 -18.56
CA ARG A 28 -5.34 -1.18 -19.75
C ARG A 28 -5.65 0.32 -19.68
N PRO A 29 -5.75 1.01 -20.83
CA PRO A 29 -5.87 2.47 -20.91
C PRO A 29 -7.17 3.03 -20.33
N ILE A 30 -8.31 2.33 -20.46
CA ILE A 30 -9.61 2.82 -19.99
C ILE A 30 -9.93 2.27 -18.59
N ALA A 31 -10.09 0.95 -18.47
CA ALA A 31 -10.33 0.26 -17.21
C ALA A 31 -9.54 -1.04 -17.17
N CYS A 32 -9.11 -1.45 -15.97
CA CYS A 32 -8.39 -2.71 -15.81
C CYS A 32 -9.33 -3.90 -16.07
N GLU A 33 -8.87 -4.98 -16.70
CA GLU A 33 -9.75 -6.14 -17.00
C GLU A 33 -10.43 -6.70 -15.74
N ASN A 34 -9.68 -6.75 -14.64
CA ASN A 34 -10.19 -7.23 -13.36
C ASN A 34 -11.22 -6.28 -12.72
N CYS A 35 -11.22 -5.00 -13.10
CA CYS A 35 -12.20 -3.99 -12.71
C CYS A 35 -13.47 -4.18 -13.56
N GLU A 36 -13.30 -4.33 -14.88
CA GLU A 36 -14.36 -4.58 -15.85
C GLU A 36 -15.12 -5.88 -15.56
N LYS A 37 -14.40 -7.00 -15.39
CA LYS A 37 -14.97 -8.31 -15.03
C LYS A 37 -15.79 -8.30 -13.75
N ARG A 38 -15.52 -7.33 -12.87
CA ARG A 38 -16.22 -7.16 -11.60
C ARG A 38 -17.32 -6.11 -11.64
N GLY A 39 -17.46 -5.37 -12.74
CA GLY A 39 -18.40 -4.26 -12.84
C GLY A 39 -18.15 -3.16 -11.80
N ILE A 40 -16.89 -2.93 -11.40
CA ILE A 40 -16.54 -1.88 -10.44
C ILE A 40 -15.78 -0.75 -11.13
N GLU A 41 -15.95 0.47 -10.61
CA GLU A 41 -15.25 1.64 -11.13
C GLU A 41 -13.72 1.51 -10.92
N CYS A 42 -12.97 1.75 -11.99
CA CYS A 42 -11.52 1.77 -11.94
C CYS A 42 -11.05 3.13 -11.44
N ALA A 43 -10.49 3.20 -10.23
CA ALA A 43 -9.97 4.43 -9.63
C ALA A 43 -8.71 4.99 -10.34
N GLY A 44 -8.39 4.49 -11.54
CA GLY A 44 -7.29 4.96 -12.37
C GLY A 44 -5.89 4.62 -11.85
N TYR A 45 -4.90 5.13 -12.58
CA TYR A 45 -3.46 4.94 -12.33
C TYR A 45 -2.77 6.21 -11.77
N GLY A 46 -3.52 7.27 -11.50
CA GLY A 46 -2.99 8.57 -11.12
C GLY A 46 -2.25 8.56 -9.79
N ILE A 47 -1.27 9.45 -9.62
CA ILE A 47 -0.56 9.64 -8.35
C ILE A 47 -1.48 10.44 -7.41
N ARG A 48 -1.79 9.89 -6.24
CA ARG A 48 -2.49 10.61 -5.18
C ARG A 48 -1.47 11.41 -4.38
N LEU A 49 -1.33 12.69 -4.72
CA LEU A 49 -0.55 13.64 -3.93
C LEU A 49 -1.29 13.88 -2.61
N GLN A 50 -0.61 13.69 -1.49
CA GLN A 50 -1.12 14.06 -0.18
C GLN A 50 -0.26 15.22 0.31
N TRP A 51 -0.86 16.40 0.43
CA TRP A 51 -0.21 17.56 1.02
C TRP A 51 -0.20 17.36 2.53
N ILE A 52 0.99 17.16 3.09
CA ILE A 52 1.19 17.18 4.53
C ILE A 52 1.40 18.65 4.87
N SER A 53 0.35 19.31 5.36
CA SER A 53 0.49 20.61 5.99
C SER A 53 1.10 20.38 7.37
N ASP A 54 2.42 20.46 7.47
CA ASP A 54 3.09 20.52 8.77
C ASP A 54 2.58 21.76 9.52
N SER A 55 1.82 21.51 10.57
CA SER A 55 1.71 22.41 11.70
C SER A 55 1.90 21.54 12.92
N LEU A 56 2.79 21.93 13.84
CA LEU A 56 2.93 21.35 15.17
C LEU A 56 1.58 21.48 15.94
N GLY A 57 0.58 20.69 15.58
CA GLY A 57 -0.82 20.97 15.89
C GLY A 57 -1.74 19.87 15.40
N GLN A 58 -1.83 18.81 16.20
CA GLN A 58 -2.92 17.86 16.29
C GLN A 58 -3.31 17.15 14.98
N ALA A 59 -2.53 16.13 14.63
CA ALA A 59 -3.02 15.03 13.83
C ALA A 59 -4.01 14.23 14.68
N GLU A 60 -5.31 14.47 14.53
CA GLU A 60 -6.31 13.47 14.90
C GLU A 60 -5.99 12.19 14.11
N PRO A 61 -5.66 11.07 14.78
CA PRO A 61 -5.28 9.86 14.08
C PRO A 61 -6.55 9.23 13.52
N MET A 62 -6.94 9.61 12.30
CA MET A 62 -7.85 8.80 11.51
C MET A 62 -7.17 7.45 11.25
N ALA A 63 -7.49 6.49 12.11
CA ALA A 63 -6.99 5.13 12.10
C ALA A 63 -7.28 4.43 10.76
N LYS A 64 -6.41 4.65 9.77
CA LYS A 64 -6.30 3.75 8.62
C LYS A 64 -5.32 2.66 9.00
N ASN A 65 -5.90 1.61 9.56
CA ASN A 65 -5.26 0.37 9.95
C ASN A 65 -4.68 -0.33 8.71
N GLN A 66 -3.54 0.15 8.17
CA GLN A 66 -2.89 -0.46 7.02
C GLN A 66 -1.37 -0.37 7.10
N GLY A 67 -0.78 -1.47 7.54
CA GLY A 67 0.63 -1.77 7.29
C GLY A 67 1.42 -1.95 8.56
N ARG A 68 1.54 -3.21 9.00
CA ARG A 68 2.49 -3.62 10.03
C ARG A 68 3.90 -3.38 9.49
N ILE A 69 4.46 -2.19 9.66
CA ILE A 69 5.88 -1.95 9.47
C ILE A 69 6.57 -2.68 10.63
N ARG A 70 7.16 -3.83 10.35
CA ARG A 70 8.04 -4.51 11.30
C ARG A 70 9.39 -3.77 11.28
N LEU A 71 9.47 -2.63 11.96
CA LEU A 71 10.76 -2.01 12.26
C LEU A 71 11.52 -3.00 13.14
N LYS A 72 12.49 -3.73 12.57
CA LYS A 72 13.49 -4.41 13.39
C LYS A 72 14.40 -3.33 13.96
N LEU A 73 14.10 -2.81 15.17
CA LEU A 73 15.10 -2.12 15.96
C LEU A 73 16.06 -3.18 16.51
N GLY A 74 17.19 -3.34 15.85
CA GLY A 74 18.36 -4.00 16.40
C GLY A 74 19.52 -3.03 16.31
N ALA A 75 19.87 -2.39 17.43
CA ALA A 75 21.22 -1.89 17.72
C ALA A 75 21.31 -1.58 19.21
N LEU A 76 22.22 -2.28 19.87
CA LEU A 76 22.67 -2.13 21.25
C LEU A 76 23.30 -0.75 21.47
N PHE A 77 23.04 -0.09 22.60
CA PHE A 77 24.08 0.68 23.29
C PHE A 77 23.86 0.67 24.81
N SER A 78 24.90 0.22 25.51
CA SER A 78 25.09 0.15 26.96
C SER A 78 25.20 1.55 27.55
N ILE A 79 24.48 1.84 28.63
CA ILE A 79 24.85 2.90 29.57
C ILE A 79 24.71 2.34 30.99
N ARG A 80 25.88 2.12 31.61
CA ARG A 80 26.06 1.89 33.05
C ARG A 80 25.58 3.11 33.83
N LYS A 81 25.00 2.88 35.00
CA LYS A 81 25.36 3.60 36.21
C LYS A 81 25.76 2.57 37.25
#